data_AF-A0A1F2R7D6-F1
#
_entry.id   AF-A0A1F2R7D6-F1
#
_cell.length_a   1.000
_cell.length_b   1.000
_cell.length_c   1.000
_cell.angle_alpha   90.00
_cell.angle_beta   90.00
_cell.angle_gamma   90.00
#
_symmetry.space_group_name_H-M   'P 1'
#
loop_
_entity.id
_entity.type
_entity.pdbx_description
1 polymer ?
#
loop_
_entity_poly.entity_id
_entity_poly.type
_entity_poly.pdbx_seq_one_letter_code
_entity_poly.pdbx_strand_id
1 'polypeptide(L)' 'MLVGNPADTISAEAARLRIGLIVLVLRGARGVFGARPGSIAYQVLCQGLVPVAALPSRFRPRGPSVVKAALRALGSTTFL' A
#
# COMPACT_ATOMS: atom_id res chain seq x y z
N MET A 1 6.37 -21.06 12.40
CA MET A 1 6.79 -19.65 12.57
C MET A 1 7.33 -19.20 11.22
N LEU A 2 6.66 -18.27 10.52
CA LEU A 2 7.13 -17.79 9.23
C LEU A 2 8.33 -16.87 9.48
N VAL A 3 9.55 -17.35 9.26
CA VAL A 3 10.79 -16.60 9.50
C VAL A 3 11.13 -15.83 8.23
N GLY A 4 11.04 -14.51 8.27
CA GLY A 4 11.37 -13.63 7.14
C GLY A 4 10.89 -12.20 7.36
N ASN A 5 11.51 -11.25 6.66
CA ASN A 5 11.05 -9.87 6.63
C ASN A 5 9.76 -9.80 5.79
N PRO A 6 8.62 -9.39 6.36
CA PRO A 6 7.33 -9.41 5.66
C PRO A 6 7.33 -8.51 4.42
N ALA A 7 8.09 -7.41 4.42
CA ALA A 7 8.19 -6.54 3.24
C ALA A 7 8.79 -7.29 2.04
N ASP A 8 9.85 -8.06 2.28
CA ASP A 8 10.53 -8.84 1.25
C ASP A 8 9.61 -9.92 0.68
N THR A 9 8.85 -10.62 1.55
CA THR A 9 7.88 -11.64 1.11
C THR A 9 6.76 -11.03 0.29
N ILE A 10 6.19 -9.90 0.72
CA ILE A 10 5.11 -9.21 0.00
C ILE A 10 5.58 -8.80 -1.40
N SER A 11 6.76 -8.19 -1.49
CA SER A 11 7.29 -7.69 -2.75
C SER A 11 7.70 -8.83 -3.70
N ALA A 12 8.30 -9.89 -3.17
CA ALA A 12 8.66 -11.07 -3.96
C ALA A 12 7.42 -11.77 -4.54
N GLU A 13 6.37 -11.97 -3.73
CA GLU A 13 5.13 -12.58 -4.20
C GLU A 13 4.39 -11.66 -5.18
N ALA A 14 4.39 -10.34 -4.97
CA ALA A 14 3.79 -9.39 -5.90
C ALA A 14 4.47 -9.42 -7.28
N ALA A 15 5.80 -9.50 -7.31
CA ALA A 15 6.57 -9.66 -8.55
C ALA A 15 6.29 -11.03 -9.21
N ARG A 16 6.31 -12.11 -8.42
CA ARG A 16 6.06 -13.48 -8.89
C ARG A 16 4.66 -13.64 -9.51
N LEU A 17 3.65 -13.07 -8.87
CA LEU A 17 2.26 -13.10 -9.32
C LEU A 17 1.94 -12.03 -10.39
N ARG A 18 2.93 -11.21 -10.78
CA ARG A 18 2.78 -10.10 -11.75
C ARG A 18 1.62 -9.17 -11.40
N ILE A 19 1.51 -8.84 -10.12
CA ILE A 19 0.45 -7.95 -9.63
C ILE A 19 0.71 -6.54 -10.16
N GLY A 20 -0.31 -5.89 -10.72
CA GLY A 20 -0.19 -4.53 -11.26
C GLY A 20 -0.28 -3.42 -10.20
N LEU A 21 -0.78 -3.71 -9.00
CA LEU A 21 -0.87 -2.77 -7.88
C LEU A 21 -0.96 -3.49 -6.53
N ILE A 22 -0.16 -3.05 -5.57
CA ILE A 22 -0.31 -3.40 -4.16
C ILE A 22 -1.15 -2.31 -3.46
N VAL A 23 -2.20 -2.69 -2.75
CA VAL A 23 -3.00 -1.76 -1.94
C VAL A 23 -2.68 -1.99 -0.46
N LEU A 24 -2.19 -0.95 0.22
CA LEU A 24 -1.89 -0.99 1.65
C LEU A 24 -2.70 0.05 2.39
N VAL A 25 -3.30 -0.33 3.52
CA VAL A 25 -3.92 0.62 4.43
C VAL A 25 -2.88 1.05 5.46
N LEU A 26 -2.59 2.34 5.49
CA LEU A 26 -1.72 2.95 6.48
C LEU A 26 -2.42 2.95 7.84
N ARG A 27 -1.67 2.63 8.90
CA ARG A 27 -2.17 2.86 10.27
C ARG A 27 -2.42 4.34 10.48
N GLY A 28 -3.57 4.66 11.06
CA GLY A 28 -3.85 5.98 11.59
C GLY A 28 -3.17 6.10 12.93
N ALA A 29 -2.09 6.86 13.01
CA ALA A 29 -1.52 7.18 14.30
C ALA A 29 -2.41 8.22 14.99
N ARG A 30 -2.97 7.86 16.14
CA ARG A 30 -3.34 8.85 17.18
C ARG A 30 -2.06 9.11 17.97
N GLY A 31 -1.35 10.19 17.67
CA GLY A 31 -0.10 10.54 18.35
C GLY A 31 0.46 11.89 17.91
N VAL A 32 1.30 12.49 18.78
CA VAL A 32 1.81 13.89 18.70
C VAL A 32 2.62 14.19 17.42
N PHE A 33 3.11 13.15 16.72
CA PHE A 33 3.91 13.26 15.49
C PHE A 33 3.14 13.01 14.18
N GLY A 34 1.80 13.03 14.22
CA GLY A 34 0.97 12.88 13.02
C GLY A 34 0.93 11.45 12.45
N ALA A 35 0.21 11.29 11.33
CA ALA A 35 -0.06 10.00 10.70
C ALA A 35 1.21 9.40 10.05
N ARG A 36 2.00 8.62 10.80
CA ARG A 36 3.14 7.89 10.25
C ARG A 36 2.70 6.57 9.60
N PRO A 37 3.20 6.23 8.40
CA PRO A 37 3.06 4.89 7.83
C PRO A 37 3.57 3.83 8.81
N GLY A 38 2.95 2.65 8.83
CA GLY A 38 3.52 1.51 9.55
C GLY A 38 4.87 1.12 8.92
N SER A 39 5.82 0.64 9.73
CA SER A 39 7.19 0.30 9.28
C SER A 39 7.20 -0.65 8.08
N ILE A 40 6.34 -1.67 8.07
CA ILE A 40 6.22 -2.61 6.95
C ILE A 40 5.68 -1.93 5.69
N ALA A 41 4.64 -1.08 5.82
CA ALA A 41 4.08 -0.37 4.69
C ALA A 41 5.10 0.60 4.08
N TYR A 42 5.90 1.25 4.93
CA TYR A 42 7.01 2.09 4.49
C TYR A 42 8.08 1.27 3.75
N GLN A 43 8.49 0.12 4.27
CA GLN A 43 9.47 -0.74 3.61
C GLN A 43 8.97 -1.23 2.24
N VAL A 44 7.72 -1.67 2.12
CA VAL A 44 7.13 -2.08 0.83
C VAL A 44 7.06 -0.91 -0.15
N LEU A 45 6.71 0.29 0.32
CA LEU A 45 6.75 1.52 -0.49
C LEU A 45 8.17 1.83 -1.00
N CYS A 46 9.18 1.71 -0.14
CA CYS A 46 10.57 1.99 -0.50
C CYS A 46 11.19 0.96 -1.44
N GLN A 47 10.70 -0.28 -1.46
CA GLN A 47 11.21 -1.32 -2.36
C GLN A 47 10.87 -1.06 -3.83
N GLY A 48 9.77 -0.35 -4.11
CA GLY A 48 9.49 0.19 -5.45
C GLY A 48 9.31 -0.83 -6.59
N LEU A 49 9.20 -2.13 -6.28
CA LEU A 49 9.14 -3.19 -7.30
C LEU A 49 7.81 -3.26 -8.05
N VAL A 50 6.73 -2.76 -7.45
CA VAL A 50 5.37 -2.72 -7.99
C VAL A 50 4.72 -1.43 -7.53
N PRO A 51 3.84 -0.78 -8.33
CA PRO A 51 3.06 0.36 -7.86
C PRO A 51 2.34 0.04 -6.54
N VAL A 52 2.38 0.97 -5.58
CA VAL A 52 1.73 0.80 -4.27
C VAL A 52 0.77 1.96 -4.01
N ALA A 53 -0.51 1.66 -3.81
CA ALA A 53 -1.51 2.62 -3.36
C ALA A 53 -1.62 2.58 -1.84
N ALA A 54 -1.12 3.62 -1.18
CA ALA A 54 -1.23 3.78 0.27
C ALA A 54 -2.53 4.53 0.63
N LEU A 55 -3.45 3.83 1.29
CA LEU A 55 -4.75 4.38 1.70
C LEU A 55 -4.71 4.79 3.17
N PRO A 56 -5.29 5.94 3.55
CA PRO A 56 -5.36 6.34 4.95
C PRO A 56 -6.25 5.37 5.75
N SER A 57 -5.99 5.19 7.05
CA SER A 57 -6.77 4.31 7.95
C SER A 57 -8.29 4.55 7.99
N ARG A 58 -8.72 5.76 7.65
CA ARG A 58 -10.14 6.14 7.53
C ARG A 58 -10.79 5.65 6.23
N PHE A 59 -10.02 5.06 5.32
CA PHE A 59 -10.54 4.43 4.12
C PHE A 59 -11.39 3.22 4.50
N ARG A 60 -12.71 3.39 4.45
CA ARG A 60 -13.66 2.29 4.47
C ARG A 60 -14.11 2.03 3.03
N PRO A 61 -13.69 0.93 2.39
CA PRO A 61 -14.20 0.59 1.08
C PRO A 61 -15.71 0.31 1.20
N ARG A 62 -16.54 1.21 0.68
CA ARG A 62 -17.98 1.00 0.53
C ARG A 62 -18.21 0.23 -0.77
N GLY A 63 -17.79 -1.05 -0.77
CA GLY A 63 -17.88 -1.96 -1.92
C GLY A 63 -16.64 -2.02 -2.83
N PRO A 64 -16.57 -3.02 -3.73
CA PRO A 64 -15.42 -3.26 -4.62
C PRO A 64 -15.19 -2.16 -5.66
N SER A 65 -16.21 -1.36 -5.96
CA SER A 65 -16.16 -0.29 -6.95
C SER A 65 -15.27 0.89 -6.53
N VAL A 66 -15.12 1.14 -5.23
CA VAL A 66 -14.30 2.25 -4.71
C VAL A 66 -12.81 1.96 -4.89
N VAL A 67 -12.40 0.69 -4.80
CA VAL A 67 -11.02 0.28 -5.07
C VAL A 67 -10.67 0.61 -6.53
N LYS A 68 -11.57 0.28 -7.46
CA LYS A 68 -11.43 0.63 -8.90
C LYS A 68 -11.41 2.14 -9.14
N ALA A 69 -12.22 2.91 -8.42
CA ALA A 69 -12.26 4.37 -8.51
C ALA A 69 -11.00 5.03 -7.94
N ALA A 70 -10.50 4.56 -6.79
CA ALA A 70 -9.24 5.02 -6.21
C ALA A 70 -8.05 4.67 -7.12
N LEU A 71 -8.04 3.46 -7.70
CA LEU A 71 -7.09 3.06 -8.73
C LEU A 71 -7.10 4.01 -9.95
N ARG A 72 -8.29 4.42 -10.41
CA ARG A 72 -8.44 5.39 -11.51
C ARG A 72 -7.95 6.79 -11.13
N ALA A 73 -8.22 7.24 -9.90
CA ALA A 73 -7.74 8.53 -9.41
C ALA A 73 -6.20 8.56 -9.29
N LEU A 74 -5.60 7.47 -8.82
CA LEU A 74 -4.14 7.30 -8.77
C LEU A 74 -3.51 7.17 -10.17
N GLY A 75 -4.19 6.53 -11.12
CA GLY A 75 -3.75 6.50 -12.53
C GLY A 75 -3.84 7.84 -13.27
N SER A 76 -4.54 8.83 -12.70
CA SER A 76 -4.69 10.17 -13.27
C SER A 76 -3.80 11.23 -12.62
N THR A 77 -3.08 10.88 -11.54
CA THR A 77 -2.09 11.77 -10.93
C THR A 77 -0.74 11.38 -11.51
N THR A 78 -0.47 11.90 -12.71
CA THR A 78 0.84 11.94 -13.33
C THR A 78 1.88 12.34 -12.29
N PHE A 79 2.77 11.41 -11.97
CA PHE A 79 4.03 11.70 -11.31
C PHE A 79 4.77 12.70 -12.20
N LEU A 80 4.82 13.95 -11.74
CA LEU A 80 5.86 14.91 -12.05
C LEU A 80 6.73 15.04 -10.80
#